data_AF-A0A401GVJ3-F1
#
_entry.id   AF-A0A401GVJ3-F1
#
_cell.length_a   1.000
_cell.length_b   1.000
_cell.length_c   1.000
_cell.angle_alpha   90.00
_cell.angle_beta   90.00
_cell.angle_gamma   90.00
#
_symmetry.space_group_name_H-M   'P 1'
#
loop_
_entity.id
_entity.type
_entity.pdbx_description
1 polymer ?
#
loop_
_entity_poly.entity_id
_entity_poly.type
_entity_poly.pdbx_seq_one_letter_code
_entity_poly.pdbx_strand_id
1 'polypeptide(L)'
;MDLAMNPKPGQESAVIDFARHLLEMLGYAPRPRVIRTRYDIPLFICGAWKHTQTDVCIMDEDEILLLVQENKRHLEQVDAEPQLIAGAIAAFRTMNMIRKPPPPLQ
;
A
#
# COMPACT_ATOMS: atom_id res chain seq x y z
N MET A 1 14.21 15.41 7.39
CA MET A 1 13.86 13.98 7.54
C MET A 1 13.78 13.55 9.02
N ASP A 2 14.26 14.36 9.96
CA ASP A 2 14.19 14.05 11.41
C ASP A 2 12.78 13.77 11.95
N LEU A 3 11.75 14.36 11.33
CA LEU A 3 10.34 14.14 11.68
C LEU A 3 9.85 12.71 11.40
N ALA A 4 10.48 11.99 10.45
CA ALA A 4 10.14 10.59 10.16
C ALA A 4 10.75 9.63 11.20
N MET A 5 11.86 10.02 11.82
CA MET A 5 12.56 9.22 12.82
C MET A 5 12.04 9.45 14.24
N ASN A 6 11.32 10.56 14.47
CA ASN A 6 10.75 10.94 15.75
C ASN A 6 9.25 11.25 15.61
N PRO A 7 8.41 10.23 15.30
CA PRO A 7 6.98 10.43 15.17
C PRO A 7 6.38 10.85 16.52
N LYS A 8 5.54 11.88 16.49
CA LYS A 8 4.83 12.35 17.68
C LYS A 8 3.58 11.47 17.91
N PRO A 9 3.33 11.00 19.14
CA PRO A 9 2.13 10.22 19.44
C PRO A 9 0.85 10.98 19.04
N GLY A 10 -0.09 10.26 18.42
CA GLY A 10 -1.38 10.82 18.00
C GLY A 10 -1.34 11.79 16.80
N GLN A 11 -0.20 11.91 16.10
CA GLN A 11 -0.08 12.71 14.88
C GLN A 11 0.31 11.83 13.70
N GLU A 12 -0.20 12.17 12.51
CA GLU A 12 0.24 11.54 11.27
C GLU A 12 1.75 11.74 11.10
N SER A 13 2.44 10.63 10.83
CA SER A 13 3.89 10.60 10.78
C SER A 13 4.43 10.99 9.41
N ALA A 14 5.56 11.69 9.41
CA ALA A 14 6.27 12.08 8.19
C ALA A 14 6.93 10.89 7.46
N VAL A 15 6.78 9.66 7.97
CA VAL A 15 7.26 8.43 7.30
C VAL A 15 6.65 8.26 5.92
N ILE A 16 5.40 8.67 5.72
CA ILE A 16 4.73 8.56 4.41
C ILE A 16 5.39 9.49 3.39
N ASP A 17 5.61 10.75 3.76
CA ASP A 17 6.29 11.74 2.92
C ASP A 17 7.73 11.30 2.64
N PHE A 18 8.42 10.78 3.65
CA PHE A 18 9.77 10.24 3.52
C PHE A 18 9.81 9.06 2.54
N ALA A 19 8.93 8.06 2.71
CA ALA A 19 8.90 6.87 1.86
C ALA A 19 8.56 7.23 0.41
N ARG A 20 7.59 8.13 0.20
CA ARG A 20 7.29 8.66 -1.14
C ARG A 20 8.53 9.30 -1.77
N HIS A 21 9.17 10.23 -1.07
CA HIS A 21 10.32 10.95 -1.61
C HIS A 21 11.52 10.02 -1.87
N LEU A 22 11.75 9.04 -0.98
CA LEU A 22 12.78 8.03 -1.15
C LEU A 22 12.56 7.20 -2.42
N LEU A 23 11.33 6.72 -2.63
CA LEU A 23 10.99 5.92 -3.81
C LEU A 23 11.08 6.74 -5.12
N GLU A 24 10.72 8.02 -5.08
CA GLU A 24 10.93 8.96 -6.21
C GLU A 24 12.42 9.12 -6.50
N MET A 25 13.24 9.42 -5.50
CA MET A 25 14.69 9.62 -5.66
C MET A 25 15.43 8.37 -6.15
N LEU A 26 15.02 7.19 -5.68
CA LEU A 26 15.61 5.92 -6.10
C LEU A 26 15.11 5.45 -7.48
N GLY A 27 14.18 6.20 -8.11
CA GLY A 27 13.69 5.87 -9.44
C GLY A 27 12.81 4.62 -9.48
N TYR A 28 12.08 4.31 -8.42
CA TYR A 28 11.11 3.20 -8.41
C TYR A 28 9.80 3.53 -9.13
N ALA A 29 9.51 4.81 -9.34
CA ALA A 29 8.35 5.30 -10.08
C ALA A 29 8.74 6.14 -11.32
N PRO A 30 9.51 5.58 -12.28
CA PRO A 30 9.66 6.20 -13.57
C PRO A 30 8.33 6.11 -14.32
N ARG A 31 8.04 7.07 -15.20
CA ARG A 31 6.83 7.01 -16.04
C ARG A 31 6.77 5.68 -16.80
N PRO A 32 5.59 5.03 -16.92
CA PRO A 32 4.26 5.51 -16.54
C PRO A 32 3.85 5.29 -15.07
N ARG A 33 4.73 4.73 -14.23
CA ARG A 33 4.41 4.39 -12.84
C ARG A 33 4.11 5.62 -12.00
N VAL A 34 3.20 5.47 -11.05
CA VAL A 34 2.79 6.53 -10.12
C VAL A 34 2.92 6.06 -8.69
N ILE A 35 3.41 6.94 -7.82
CA ILE A 35 3.35 6.74 -6.37
C ILE A 35 2.06 7.33 -5.84
N ARG A 36 1.28 6.53 -5.13
CA ARG A 36 0.09 7.00 -4.41
C ARG A 36 0.28 6.82 -2.92
N THR A 37 -0.21 7.79 -2.17
CA THR A 37 -0.29 7.72 -0.71
C THR A 37 -1.74 7.41 -0.33
N ARG A 38 -1.94 6.70 0.79
CA ARG A 38 -3.29 6.51 1.38
C ARG A 38 -4.29 5.86 0.41
N TYR A 39 -3.81 4.97 -0.47
CA TYR A 39 -4.64 4.33 -1.51
C TYR A 39 -5.57 3.28 -0.90
N ASP A 40 -6.86 3.38 -1.21
CA ASP A 40 -7.90 2.48 -0.72
C ASP A 40 -8.09 1.29 -1.66
N ILE A 41 -8.05 0.09 -1.11
CA ILE A 41 -8.21 -1.16 -1.85
C ILE A 41 -9.45 -1.90 -1.31
N PRO A 42 -10.52 -2.03 -2.10
CA PRO A 42 -11.68 -2.81 -1.70
C PRO A 42 -11.38 -4.31 -1.76
N LEU A 43 -11.78 -5.04 -0.73
CA LEU A 43 -11.61 -6.49 -0.59
C LEU A 43 -12.91 -7.12 -0.10
N PHE A 44 -13.47 -8.05 -0.89
CA PHE A 44 -14.66 -8.81 -0.50
C PHE A 44 -14.30 -10.04 0.36
N ILE A 45 -14.21 -9.92 1.67
CA ILE A 45 -13.79 -11.02 2.57
C ILE A 45 -14.87 -11.32 3.62
N CYS A 46 -14.99 -12.58 4.04
CA CYS A 46 -15.98 -13.01 5.03
C CYS A 46 -17.42 -12.61 4.67
N GLY A 47 -17.78 -12.64 3.39
CA GLY A 47 -19.12 -12.31 2.91
C GLY A 47 -19.47 -10.82 2.90
N ALA A 48 -18.51 -9.92 3.15
CA ALA A 48 -18.72 -8.49 3.15
C ALA A 48 -17.61 -7.74 2.40
N TRP A 49 -17.93 -6.58 1.85
CA TRP A 49 -16.92 -5.64 1.37
C TRP A 49 -16.20 -5.00 2.56
N LYS A 50 -14.87 -5.06 2.53
CA LYS A 50 -13.95 -4.42 3.46
C LYS A 50 -12.99 -3.54 2.67
N HIS A 51 -12.42 -2.57 3.36
CA HIS A 51 -11.49 -1.61 2.77
C HIS A 51 -10.18 -1.72 3.52
N THR A 52 -9.08 -1.75 2.79
CA THR A 52 -7.74 -1.65 3.36
C THR A 52 -7.00 -0.51 2.70
N GLN A 53 -6.39 0.33 3.51
CA GLN A 53 -5.71 1.53 3.06
C GLN A 53 -4.21 1.35 3.24
N THR A 54 -3.47 1.42 2.13
CA THR A 54 -2.01 1.38 2.15
C THR A 54 -1.44 2.78 2.39
N ASP A 55 -0.32 2.86 3.10
CA ASP A 55 0.34 4.13 3.38
C ASP A 55 1.00 4.70 2.12
N VAL A 56 1.75 3.90 1.38
CA VAL A 56 2.30 4.24 0.05
C VAL A 56 2.21 3.02 -0.87
N CYS A 57 1.82 3.23 -2.13
CA CYS A 57 1.93 2.20 -3.16
C CYS A 57 2.52 2.75 -4.46
N ILE A 58 3.12 1.86 -5.25
CA ILE A 58 3.52 2.13 -6.63
C ILE A 58 2.56 1.37 -7.53
N MET A 59 1.98 2.09 -8.49
CA MET A 59 1.09 1.52 -9.48
C MET A 59 1.61 1.74 -10.90
N ASP A 60 1.26 0.83 -11.79
CA ASP A 60 1.46 0.92 -13.23
C ASP A 60 0.12 0.65 -13.90
N GLU A 61 -0.47 1.67 -14.53
CA GLU A 61 -1.87 1.68 -14.95
C GLU A 61 -2.81 1.31 -13.78
N ASP A 62 -3.49 0.16 -13.86
CA ASP A 62 -4.36 -0.36 -12.82
C ASP A 62 -3.66 -1.40 -11.91
N GLU A 63 -2.39 -1.72 -12.17
CA GLU A 63 -1.64 -2.71 -11.41
C GLU A 63 -0.88 -2.12 -10.21
N ILE A 64 -1.08 -2.70 -9.03
CA ILE A 64 -0.29 -2.40 -7.82
C ILE A 64 0.97 -3.27 -7.83
N LEU A 65 2.13 -2.62 -7.95
CA LEU A 65 3.44 -3.28 -8.02
C LEU A 65 4.13 -3.38 -6.66
N LEU A 66 3.94 -2.39 -5.81
CA LEU A 66 4.56 -2.31 -4.49
C LEU A 66 3.59 -1.71 -3.49
N LEU A 67 3.54 -2.30 -2.29
CA LEU A 67 2.87 -1.75 -1.13
C LEU A 67 3.92 -1.44 -0.06
N VAL A 68 3.74 -0.32 0.62
CA VAL A 68 4.51 0.09 1.79
C VAL A 68 3.50 0.43 2.88
N GLN A 69 3.70 -0.17 4.05
CA GLN A 69 2.93 0.13 5.25
C GLN A 69 3.89 0.67 6.31
N GLU A 70 3.57 1.83 6.85
CA GLU A 70 4.20 2.37 8.03
C GLU A 70 3.89 1.50 9.24
N ASN A 71 4.91 1.31 10.08
CA ASN A 71 4.74 0.73 11.39
C ASN A 71 4.11 1.77 12.36
N LYS A 72 2.78 1.77 12.45
CA LYS A 72 1.98 2.74 13.23
C LYS A 72 1.95 2.50 14.75
N ARG A 73 2.92 1.78 15.31
CA ARG A 73 3.04 1.55 16.76
C ARG A 73 3.06 2.83 17.62
N HIS A 74 3.37 3.98 17.01
CA HIS A 74 3.38 5.28 17.67
C HIS A 74 1.98 5.94 17.77
N LEU A 75 1.02 5.51 16.95
CA LEU A 75 -0.37 6.01 16.98
C LEU A 75 -1.21 5.21 17.98
N GLU A 76 -1.10 3.88 17.92
CA GLU A 76 -1.80 2.96 18.79
C GLU A 76 -0.93 1.71 19.01
N GLN A 77 -1.15 0.98 20.11
CA GLN A 77 -0.47 -0.28 20.41
C GLN A 77 -1.00 -1.45 19.54
N VAL A 78 -1.33 -1.15 18.29
CA VAL A 78 -1.89 -2.07 17.31
C VAL A 78 -0.76 -2.63 16.46
N ASP A 79 -0.76 -3.94 16.30
CA ASP A 79 0.19 -4.63 15.45
C ASP A 79 0.00 -4.22 13.97
N ALA A 80 1.10 -3.85 13.31
CA ALA A 80 1.10 -3.41 11.93
C ALA A 80 1.08 -4.59 10.94
N GLU A 81 1.48 -5.78 11.38
CA GLU A 81 1.54 -6.99 10.54
C GLU A 81 0.16 -7.37 9.96
N PRO A 82 -0.93 -7.44 10.74
CA PRO A 82 -2.27 -7.69 10.19
C PRO A 82 -2.70 -6.72 9.10
N GLN A 83 -2.35 -5.43 9.21
CA GLN A 83 -2.69 -4.42 8.20
C GLN A 83 -1.93 -4.68 6.90
N LEU A 84 -0.64 -5.00 7.00
CA LEU A 84 0.19 -5.31 5.84
C LEU A 84 -0.30 -6.58 5.13
N ILE A 85 -0.63 -7.65 5.89
CA ILE A 85 -1.19 -8.88 5.34
C ILE A 85 -2.51 -8.62 4.62
N ALA A 86 -3.42 -7.86 5.24
CA ALA A 86 -4.70 -7.51 4.63
C ALA A 86 -4.50 -6.70 3.33
N GLY A 87 -3.59 -5.73 3.34
CA GLY A 87 -3.20 -4.95 2.16
C GLY A 87 -2.66 -5.83 1.04
N ALA A 88 -1.76 -6.75 1.35
CA ALA A 88 -1.17 -7.67 0.37
C ALA A 88 -2.22 -8.60 -0.25
N ILE A 89 -3.11 -9.18 0.57
CA ILE A 89 -4.21 -10.02 0.09
C ILE A 89 -5.15 -9.22 -0.82
N ALA A 90 -5.51 -7.99 -0.42
CA ALA A 90 -6.38 -7.13 -1.21
C ALA A 90 -5.76 -6.75 -2.56
N ALA A 91 -4.49 -6.33 -2.56
CA ALA A 91 -3.77 -6.02 -3.79
C ALA A 91 -3.70 -7.25 -4.70
N PHE A 92 -3.26 -8.40 -4.19
CA PHE A 92 -3.17 -9.64 -4.97
C PHE A 92 -4.49 -10.02 -5.62
N ARG A 93 -5.60 -9.95 -4.88
CA ARG A 93 -6.91 -10.25 -5.44
C ARG A 93 -7.33 -9.26 -6.51
N THR A 94 -7.15 -7.96 -6.27
CA THR A 94 -7.47 -6.91 -7.24
C THR A 94 -6.68 -7.12 -8.53
N MET A 95 -5.39 -7.45 -8.42
CA MET A 95 -4.54 -7.75 -9.58
C MET A 95 -5.05 -8.95 -10.37
N ASN A 96 -5.47 -10.02 -9.68
CA ASN A 96 -6.01 -11.21 -10.35
C ASN A 96 -7.38 -10.98 -11.00
N MET A 97 -8.14 -9.96 -10.60
CA MET A 97 -9.38 -9.60 -11.30
C MET A 97 -9.10 -8.78 -12.56
N ILE A 98 -8.04 -7.97 -12.55
CA ILE A 98 -7.59 -7.18 -13.72
C ILE A 98 -6.96 -8.09 -14.76
N ARG A 99 -6.09 -9.00 -14.31
CA ARG A 99 -5.46 -10.01 -15.16
C ARG A 99 -6.51 -11.05 -15.52
N LYS A 100 -7.08 -10.98 -16.74
CA LYS A 100 -7.95 -12.04 -17.25
C LYS A 100 -7.23 -13.39 -17.10
N PRO A 101 -7.91 -14.45 -16.63
CA PRO A 101 -7.31 -15.77 -16.60
C PRO A 101 -6.82 -16.11 -18.01
N PRO A 102 -5.64 -16.75 -18.15
CA PRO A 102 -5.20 -17.23 -19.45
C PRO A 102 -6.29 -18.13 -20.04
N PRO A 103 -6.51 -18.09 -21.36
CA PRO A 103 -7.47 -18.99 -21.99
C PRO A 103 -7.13 -20.44 -21.62
N PRO A 104 -8.14 -21.32 -21.45
CA PRO A 104 -7.90 -22.71 -21.14
C PRO A 104 -6.97 -23.33 -22.19
N LEU A 105 -6.02 -24.15 -21.73
CA LEU A 105 -5.15 -24.94 -22.62
C LEU A 105 -6.06 -25.82 -23.49
N GLN A 106 -5.95 -25.65 -24.81
CA GLN A 106 -6.63 -26.49 -25.81
C GLN A 106 -5.90 -27.82 -25.99
#